data_AF-X1Q9T8-F1
#
_entry.id   AF-X1Q9T8-F1
#
_cell.length_a   1.000
_cell.length_b   1.000
_cell.length_c   1.000
_cell.angle_alpha   90.00
_cell.angle_beta   90.00
_cell.angle_gamma   90.00
#
_symmetry.space_group_name_H-M   'P 1'
#
loop_
_entity.id
_entity.type
_entity.pdbx_description
1 polymer ?
#
loop_
_entity_poly.entity_id
_entity_poly.type
_entity_poly.pdbx_seq_one_letter_code
_entity_poly.pdbx_strand_id
1 'polypeptide(L)'
;MHYLKSVIADIDRSHSRLGKAVAFTMISAKARKALIIVSPAGMGKSTTSNVLATHHPEVIVIDAISEAGLSAKQDLFTDYGGVVVIDDLGKLGSHYRRLHTLIAMSELVYSHYQKSYMWGNPIDITNFTGSAILNVQPAILGSLIASDEWEVVLMDKTIRYYHFYRPIHPNPQ
;
A
#
# COMPACT_ATOMS: atom_id res chain seq x y z
N MET A 1 1.83 14.95 25.37
CA MET A 1 1.98 15.21 23.92
C MET A 1 1.45 13.99 23.16
N HIS A 2 0.64 14.18 22.11
CA HIS A 2 0.04 13.05 21.38
C HIS A 2 1.11 12.22 20.65
N TYR A 3 1.03 10.88 20.69
CA TYR A 3 2.03 9.96 20.12
C TYR A 3 2.37 10.25 18.64
N LEU A 4 1.37 10.52 17.79
CA LEU A 4 1.65 10.88 16.39
C LEU A 4 2.47 12.17 16.25
N LYS A 5 2.33 13.14 17.16
CA LYS A 5 3.13 14.37 17.10
C LYS A 5 4.60 14.10 17.42
N SER A 6 4.91 13.16 18.33
CA SER A 6 6.30 12.77 18.59
C SER A 6 6.87 12.00 17.41
N VAL A 7 6.13 11.04 16.85
CA VAL A 7 6.55 10.29 15.65
C VAL A 7 6.86 11.24 14.48
N ILE A 8 5.97 12.21 14.19
CA ILE A 8 6.21 13.19 13.14
C ILE A 8 7.50 13.96 13.39
N ALA A 9 7.70 14.47 14.61
CA ALA A 9 8.88 15.26 14.95
C ALA A 9 10.17 14.45 14.86
N ASP A 10 10.17 13.20 15.34
CA ASP A 10 11.35 12.34 15.34
C ASP A 10 11.73 11.91 13.91
N ILE A 11 10.73 11.63 13.07
CA ILE A 11 10.97 11.32 11.66
C ILE A 11 11.45 12.57 10.92
N ASP A 12 10.84 13.73 11.12
CA ASP A 12 11.27 14.96 10.44
C ASP A 12 12.69 15.41 10.83
N ARG A 13 13.22 14.97 11.99
CA ARG A 13 14.62 15.17 12.36
C ARG A 13 15.59 14.34 11.51
N SER A 14 15.23 13.10 11.18
CA SER A 14 16.09 12.16 10.41
C SER A 14 15.81 12.17 8.91
N HIS A 15 14.58 12.48 8.53
CA HIS A 15 14.05 12.47 7.18
C HIS A 15 13.07 13.63 7.02
N SER A 16 13.62 14.80 6.70
CA SER A 16 12.85 16.04 6.66
C SER A 16 11.60 15.93 5.79
N ARG A 17 10.45 16.30 6.37
CA ARG A 17 9.11 16.36 5.74
C ARG A 17 8.44 15.02 5.49
N LEU A 18 9.03 13.89 5.88
CA LEU A 18 8.37 12.57 5.79
C LEU A 18 7.49 12.26 7.00
N GLY A 19 7.58 13.00 8.10
CA GLY A 19 6.88 12.66 9.35
C GLY A 19 5.38 12.52 9.17
N LYS A 20 4.75 13.42 8.40
CA LYS A 20 3.30 13.34 8.10
C LYS A 20 2.94 12.13 7.23
N ALA A 21 3.77 11.79 6.25
CA ALA A 21 3.53 10.65 5.36
C ALA A 21 3.59 9.34 6.16
N VAL A 22 4.60 9.19 7.01
CA VAL A 22 4.72 8.02 7.88
C VAL A 22 3.58 7.96 8.89
N ALA A 23 3.28 9.07 9.57
CA ALA A 23 2.18 9.10 10.53
C ALA A 23 0.84 8.71 9.89
N PHE A 24 0.55 9.19 8.68
CA PHE A 24 -0.66 8.82 7.96
C PHE A 24 -0.66 7.33 7.59
N THR A 25 0.48 6.80 7.15
CA THR A 25 0.65 5.37 6.84
C THR A 25 0.41 4.50 8.08
N MET A 26 0.93 4.90 9.25
CA MET A 26 0.69 4.19 10.51
C MET A 26 -0.78 4.22 10.93
N ILE A 27 -1.46 5.35 10.74
CA ILE A 27 -2.91 5.46 10.99
C ILE A 27 -3.67 4.52 10.05
N SER A 28 -3.37 4.52 8.76
CA SER A 28 -4.00 3.64 7.78
C SER A 28 -3.76 2.16 8.10
N ALA A 29 -2.55 1.81 8.52
CA ALA A 29 -2.22 0.45 8.96
C ALA A 29 -3.05 0.03 10.17
N LYS A 30 -3.07 0.86 11.21
CA LYS A 30 -3.86 0.62 12.43
C LYS A 30 -5.37 0.57 12.16
N ALA A 31 -5.85 1.38 11.22
CA ALA A 31 -7.24 1.42 10.80
C ALA A 31 -7.62 0.30 9.81
N ARG A 32 -6.67 -0.57 9.43
CA ARG A 32 -6.89 -1.68 8.49
C ARG A 32 -7.44 -1.20 7.14
N LYS A 33 -6.82 -0.16 6.59
CA LYS A 33 -7.23 0.46 5.32
C LYS A 33 -6.20 0.26 4.22
N ALA A 34 -6.68 0.18 2.99
CA ALA A 34 -5.83 0.25 1.81
C ALA A 34 -5.46 1.72 1.55
N LEU A 35 -4.17 2.01 1.56
CA LEU A 35 -3.60 3.35 1.32
C LEU A 35 -2.79 3.33 0.03
N ILE A 36 -3.11 4.25 -0.87
CA ILE A 36 -2.29 4.59 -2.03
C ILE A 36 -1.45 5.82 -1.69
N ILE A 37 -0.14 5.67 -1.62
CA ILE A 37 0.80 6.80 -1.47
C ILE A 37 1.22 7.25 -2.86
N VAL A 38 0.82 8.48 -3.21
CA VAL A 38 1.04 9.06 -4.53
C VAL A 38 2.18 10.06 -4.45
N SER A 39 3.31 9.75 -5.09
CA SER A 39 4.45 10.66 -5.14
C SER A 39 5.39 10.39 -6.32
N PRO A 40 6.02 11.42 -6.88
CA PRO A 40 7.11 11.25 -7.85
C PRO A 40 8.27 10.41 -7.31
N ALA A 41 9.12 9.93 -8.21
CA ALA A 41 10.38 9.29 -7.82
C ALA A 41 11.27 10.25 -7.00
N GLY A 42 11.95 9.70 -5.99
CA GLY A 42 12.89 10.46 -5.14
C GLY A 42 12.24 11.29 -4.02
N MET A 43 10.94 11.10 -3.74
CA MET A 43 10.21 11.83 -2.68
C MET A 43 10.02 11.01 -1.39
N GLY A 44 10.77 9.93 -1.19
CA GLY A 44 10.74 9.16 0.06
C GLY A 44 9.55 8.21 0.25
N LYS A 45 8.85 7.78 -0.81
CA LYS A 45 7.78 6.77 -0.73
C LYS A 45 8.23 5.44 -0.13
N SER A 46 9.32 4.87 -0.66
CA SER A 46 9.92 3.63 -0.12
C SER A 46 10.46 3.83 1.29
N THR A 47 11.05 5.00 1.60
CA THR A 47 11.48 5.35 2.96
C THR A 47 10.30 5.35 3.93
N THR A 48 9.14 5.88 3.51
CA THR A 48 7.93 5.89 4.33
C THR A 48 7.50 4.45 4.68
N SER A 49 7.49 3.55 3.69
CA SER A 49 7.18 2.14 3.89
C SER A 49 8.22 1.41 4.75
N ASN A 50 9.51 1.73 4.61
CA ASN A 50 10.59 1.15 5.41
C ASN A 50 10.49 1.56 6.88
N VAL A 51 10.22 2.83 7.15
CA VAL A 51 9.99 3.31 8.53
C VAL A 51 8.76 2.62 9.14
N LEU A 52 7.67 2.44 8.38
CA LEU A 52 6.53 1.65 8.84
C LEU A 52 6.94 0.22 9.23
N ALA A 53 7.75 -0.44 8.40
CA ALA A 53 8.23 -1.80 8.67
C ALA A 53 9.07 -1.90 9.94
N THR A 54 9.75 -0.83 10.37
CA THR A 54 10.45 -0.80 11.66
C THR A 54 9.53 -0.62 12.87
N HIS A 55 8.31 -0.10 12.68
CA HIS A 55 7.36 0.19 13.75
C HIS A 55 6.19 -0.82 13.83
N HIS A 56 5.96 -1.60 12.79
CA HIS A 56 4.88 -2.59 12.73
C HIS A 56 5.44 -4.00 12.86
N PRO A 57 4.89 -4.86 13.74
CA PRO A 57 5.48 -6.18 14.04
C PRO A 57 5.48 -7.13 12.84
N GLU A 58 4.47 -7.02 11.97
CA GLU A 58 4.28 -7.90 10.82
C GLU A 58 4.09 -7.07 9.56
N VAL A 59 5.09 -7.10 8.68
CA VAL A 59 5.03 -6.44 7.37
C VAL A 59 5.53 -7.39 6.30
N ILE A 60 4.72 -7.58 5.27
CA ILE A 60 5.07 -8.32 4.06
C ILE A 60 5.27 -7.31 2.95
N VAL A 61 6.45 -7.31 2.33
CA VAL A 61 6.74 -6.50 1.15
C VAL A 61 6.68 -7.39 -0.08
N ILE A 62 5.86 -7.02 -1.05
CA ILE A 62 5.70 -7.75 -2.31
C ILE A 62 5.76 -6.78 -3.48
N ASP A 63 6.34 -7.20 -4.60
CA ASP A 63 6.44 -6.35 -5.79
C ASP A 63 5.10 -6.24 -6.53
N ALA A 64 4.42 -7.37 -6.70
CA ALA A 64 3.16 -7.49 -7.42
C ALA A 64 2.37 -8.69 -6.89
N ILE A 65 1.04 -8.62 -6.94
CA ILE A 65 0.21 -9.79 -6.72
C ILE A 65 -1.07 -9.68 -7.54
N SER A 66 -1.37 -10.70 -8.35
CA SER A 66 -2.68 -10.82 -9.01
C SER A 66 -3.58 -11.74 -8.20
N GLU A 67 -4.85 -11.91 -8.59
CA GLU A 67 -5.72 -12.94 -8.01
C GLU A 67 -5.10 -14.34 -8.10
N ALA A 68 -4.40 -14.67 -9.18
CA ALA A 68 -3.67 -15.93 -9.30
C ALA A 68 -2.50 -16.03 -8.31
N GLY A 69 -1.81 -14.91 -8.06
CA GLY A 69 -0.81 -14.83 -7.02
C GLY A 69 -1.40 -15.00 -5.61
N LEU A 70 -2.59 -14.45 -5.37
CA LEU A 70 -3.34 -14.65 -4.12
C LEU A 70 -3.74 -16.11 -3.94
N SER A 71 -4.27 -16.78 -4.97
CA SER A 71 -4.59 -18.22 -4.91
C SER A 71 -3.37 -19.04 -4.49
N ALA A 72 -2.23 -18.83 -5.18
CA ALA A 72 -0.99 -19.56 -4.90
C ALA A 72 -0.38 -19.25 -3.51
N LYS A 73 -0.83 -18.19 -2.84
CA LYS A 73 -0.31 -17.71 -1.55
C LYS A 73 -1.42 -17.53 -0.52
N GLN A 74 -2.57 -18.17 -0.69
CA GLN A 74 -3.76 -17.91 0.14
C GLN A 74 -3.50 -18.15 1.63
N ASP A 75 -2.65 -19.13 1.96
CA ASP A 75 -2.28 -19.46 3.34
C ASP A 75 -1.50 -18.32 4.02
N LEU A 76 -0.78 -17.50 3.25
CA LEU A 76 -0.06 -16.35 3.77
C LEU A 76 -0.99 -15.21 4.19
N PHE A 77 -2.15 -15.11 3.53
CA PHE A 77 -3.11 -14.00 3.72
C PHE A 77 -4.29 -14.40 4.60
N THR A 78 -4.53 -15.69 4.79
CA THR A 78 -5.56 -16.19 5.70
C THR A 78 -5.14 -15.92 7.15
N ASP A 79 -6.07 -15.42 7.96
CA ASP A 79 -5.83 -15.00 9.36
C ASP A 79 -4.74 -13.90 9.53
N TYR A 80 -4.32 -13.26 8.43
CA TYR A 80 -3.26 -12.26 8.47
C TYR A 80 -3.75 -10.90 8.99
N GLY A 81 -3.09 -10.39 10.02
CA GLY A 81 -3.39 -9.09 10.66
C GLY A 81 -2.35 -7.99 10.42
N GLY A 82 -1.32 -8.26 9.62
CA GLY A 82 -0.20 -7.35 9.40
C GLY A 82 -0.42 -6.29 8.30
N VAL A 83 0.68 -5.69 7.83
CA VAL A 83 0.66 -4.76 6.69
C VAL A 83 1.23 -5.44 5.46
N VAL A 84 0.58 -5.28 4.31
CA VAL A 84 1.12 -5.65 3.01
C VAL A 84 1.60 -4.39 2.30
N VAL A 85 2.83 -4.35 1.84
CA VAL A 85 3.43 -3.20 1.15
C VAL A 85 3.72 -3.57 -0.30
N ILE A 86 3.21 -2.76 -1.23
CA ILE A 86 3.56 -2.76 -2.64
C ILE A 86 4.47 -1.54 -2.90
N ASP A 87 5.78 -1.77 -2.96
CA ASP A 87 6.79 -0.68 -2.90
C ASP A 87 6.80 0.25 -4.12
N ASP A 88 6.50 -0.26 -5.32
CA ASP A 88 6.33 0.60 -6.50
C ASP A 88 5.51 -0.10 -7.59
N LEU A 89 4.25 0.31 -7.76
CA LEU A 89 3.42 -0.16 -8.88
C LEU A 89 4.06 0.17 -10.25
N GLY A 90 4.96 1.15 -10.34
CA GLY A 90 5.69 1.47 -11.57
C GLY A 90 6.69 0.44 -12.02
N LYS A 91 7.20 -0.41 -11.11
CA LYS A 91 8.05 -1.55 -11.49
C LYS A 91 7.28 -2.62 -12.26
N LEU A 92 5.95 -2.59 -12.21
CA LEU A 92 5.11 -3.54 -12.93
C LEU A 92 5.06 -3.17 -14.40
N GLY A 93 5.56 -4.06 -15.25
CA GLY A 93 5.78 -3.81 -16.68
C GLY A 93 4.54 -3.59 -17.53
N SER A 94 3.32 -3.81 -17.02
CA SER A 94 2.09 -3.57 -17.78
C SER A 94 1.00 -2.91 -16.94
N HIS A 95 0.11 -2.15 -17.60
CA HIS A 95 -1.06 -1.53 -16.97
C HIS A 95 -1.95 -2.59 -16.29
N TYR A 96 -2.21 -3.70 -16.99
CA TYR A 96 -2.93 -4.85 -16.46
C TYR A 96 -2.39 -5.32 -15.09
N ARG A 97 -1.09 -5.54 -14.97
CA ARG A 97 -0.49 -6.02 -13.71
C ARG A 97 -0.68 -5.01 -12.56
N ARG A 98 -0.60 -3.72 -12.86
CA ARG A 98 -0.81 -2.65 -11.87
C ARG A 98 -2.24 -2.61 -11.39
N LEU A 99 -3.18 -2.64 -12.33
CA LEU A 99 -4.61 -2.58 -12.05
C LEU A 99 -5.06 -3.80 -11.23
N HIS A 100 -4.69 -5.01 -11.66
CA HIS A 100 -5.05 -6.23 -10.93
C HIS A 100 -4.39 -6.33 -9.56
N THR A 101 -3.16 -5.81 -9.39
CA THR A 101 -2.54 -5.72 -8.05
C THR A 101 -3.32 -4.79 -7.13
N LEU A 102 -3.74 -3.65 -7.66
CA LEU A 102 -4.52 -2.68 -6.91
C LEU A 102 -5.90 -3.23 -6.55
N ILE A 103 -6.60 -3.88 -7.49
CA ILE A 103 -7.91 -4.52 -7.26
C ILE A 103 -7.80 -5.61 -6.21
N ALA A 104 -6.89 -6.57 -6.41
CA ALA A 104 -6.71 -7.71 -5.52
C ALA A 104 -6.46 -7.27 -4.07
N MET A 105 -5.53 -6.33 -3.85
CA MET A 105 -5.23 -5.86 -2.50
C MET A 105 -6.33 -4.98 -1.91
N SER A 106 -6.95 -4.11 -2.70
CA SER A 106 -8.00 -3.21 -2.19
C SER A 106 -9.25 -3.98 -1.79
N GLU A 107 -9.63 -4.97 -2.60
CA GLU A 107 -10.75 -5.87 -2.32
C GLU A 107 -10.49 -6.71 -1.07
N LEU A 108 -9.32 -7.35 -0.98
CA LEU A 108 -8.96 -8.19 0.16
C LEU A 108 -8.98 -7.41 1.49
N VAL A 109 -8.45 -6.19 1.49
CA VAL A 109 -8.45 -5.32 2.68
C VAL A 109 -9.87 -4.86 3.04
N TYR A 110 -10.67 -4.49 2.04
CA TYR A 110 -12.02 -3.96 2.26
C TYR A 110 -12.99 -5.04 2.76
N SER A 111 -12.97 -6.21 2.12
CA SER A 111 -13.92 -7.30 2.36
C SER A 111 -13.46 -8.22 3.49
N HIS A 112 -12.18 -8.19 3.89
CA HIS A 112 -11.57 -9.10 4.88
C HIS A 112 -11.52 -10.58 4.45
N TYR A 113 -11.86 -10.86 3.20
CA TYR A 113 -11.81 -12.19 2.60
C TYR A 113 -11.76 -12.06 1.08
N GLN A 114 -11.38 -13.15 0.40
CA GLN A 114 -11.57 -13.29 -1.03
C GLN A 114 -11.91 -14.74 -1.36
N LYS A 115 -13.03 -14.96 -2.05
CA LYS A 115 -13.50 -16.28 -2.44
C LYS A 115 -13.76 -16.34 -3.94
N SER A 116 -13.16 -17.32 -4.61
CA SER A 116 -13.40 -17.62 -6.01
C SER A 116 -13.46 -19.12 -6.20
N TYR A 117 -14.49 -19.59 -6.90
CA TYR A 117 -14.67 -20.99 -7.29
C TYR A 117 -14.49 -21.20 -8.80
N MET A 118 -13.90 -20.21 -9.49
CA MET A 118 -13.63 -20.35 -10.91
C MET A 118 -12.60 -21.45 -11.15
N TRP A 119 -12.88 -22.28 -12.16
CA TRP A 119 -11.98 -23.36 -12.55
C TRP A 119 -10.59 -22.82 -12.91
N GLY A 120 -9.55 -23.36 -12.28
CA GLY A 120 -8.15 -22.99 -12.54
C GLY A 120 -7.58 -21.89 -11.64
N ASN A 121 -8.40 -21.19 -10.86
CA ASN A 121 -7.93 -20.23 -9.87
C ASN A 121 -8.82 -20.17 -8.61
N PRO A 122 -8.98 -21.29 -7.87
CA PRO A 122 -9.74 -21.28 -6.63
C PRO A 122 -9.01 -20.43 -5.58
N ILE A 123 -9.73 -19.56 -4.91
CA ILE A 123 -9.21 -18.73 -3.82
C ILE A 123 -10.15 -18.90 -2.65
N ASP A 124 -9.62 -19.19 -1.47
CA ASP A 124 -10.37 -19.14 -0.20
C ASP A 124 -9.50 -18.49 0.87
N ILE A 125 -9.40 -17.15 0.81
CA ILE A 125 -8.74 -16.36 1.85
C ILE A 125 -9.82 -15.89 2.80
N THR A 126 -9.63 -16.14 4.10
CA THR A 126 -10.58 -15.73 5.15
C THR A 126 -9.88 -15.01 6.30
N ASN A 127 -10.63 -14.19 7.02
CA ASN A 127 -10.16 -13.48 8.22
C ASN A 127 -8.91 -12.61 7.99
N PHE A 128 -8.82 -11.98 6.81
CA PHE A 128 -7.78 -10.99 6.55
C PHE A 128 -8.12 -9.71 7.33
N THR A 129 -7.38 -9.43 8.39
CA THR A 129 -7.55 -8.23 9.23
C THR A 129 -6.40 -7.25 9.08
N GLY A 130 -5.63 -7.40 8.01
CA GLY A 130 -4.48 -6.55 7.69
C GLY A 130 -4.83 -5.23 6.99
N SER A 131 -3.79 -4.56 6.53
CA SER A 131 -3.86 -3.34 5.70
C SER A 131 -2.95 -3.47 4.48
N ALA A 132 -3.13 -2.59 3.51
CA ALA A 132 -2.26 -2.54 2.33
C ALA A 132 -1.75 -1.12 2.09
N ILE A 133 -0.46 -0.96 1.84
CA ILE A 133 0.18 0.31 1.46
C ILE A 133 0.75 0.14 0.05
N LEU A 134 0.22 0.90 -0.90
CA LEU A 134 0.61 0.83 -2.30
C LEU A 134 1.24 2.15 -2.73
N ASN A 135 2.51 2.10 -3.11
CA ASN A 135 3.24 3.26 -3.60
C ASN A 135 3.06 3.39 -5.12
N VAL A 136 2.70 4.59 -5.58
CA VAL A 136 2.45 4.86 -6.99
C VAL A 136 2.96 6.24 -7.39
N GLN A 137 3.41 6.35 -8.64
CA GLN A 137 3.75 7.64 -9.23
C GLN A 137 2.51 8.31 -9.85
N PRO A 138 2.41 9.66 -9.86
CA PRO A 138 1.24 10.37 -10.37
C PRO A 138 0.83 9.97 -11.79
N ALA A 139 1.79 9.82 -12.72
CA ALA A 139 1.50 9.43 -14.10
C ALA A 139 0.87 8.03 -14.21
N ILE A 140 1.32 7.11 -13.35
CA ILE A 140 0.77 5.74 -13.29
C ILE A 140 -0.63 5.79 -12.71
N LEU A 141 -0.83 6.53 -11.61
CA LEU A 141 -2.14 6.70 -11.02
C LEU A 141 -3.12 7.30 -12.02
N GLY A 142 -2.72 8.30 -12.81
CA GLY A 142 -3.56 8.86 -13.87
C GLY A 142 -4.04 7.81 -14.86
N SER A 143 -3.16 6.89 -15.28
CA SER A 143 -3.56 5.77 -16.14
C SER A 143 -4.53 4.80 -15.45
N LEU A 144 -4.37 4.56 -14.15
CA LEU A 144 -5.25 3.66 -13.38
C LEU A 144 -6.62 4.29 -13.15
N ILE A 145 -6.68 5.60 -12.88
CA ILE A 145 -7.94 6.34 -12.71
C ILE A 145 -8.79 6.31 -13.99
N ALA A 146 -8.15 6.25 -15.15
CA ALA A 146 -8.84 6.19 -16.43
C ALA A 146 -9.45 4.81 -16.74
N SER A 147 -9.26 3.79 -15.89
CA SER A 147 -9.89 2.48 -16.03
C SER A 147 -11.28 2.47 -15.40
N ASP A 148 -12.23 1.74 -15.97
CA ASP A 148 -13.60 1.62 -15.45
C ASP A 148 -13.61 1.01 -14.04
N GLU A 149 -12.69 0.08 -13.78
CA GLU A 149 -12.52 -0.57 -12.48
C GLU A 149 -12.14 0.41 -11.39
N TRP A 150 -11.56 1.57 -11.74
CA TRP A 150 -11.29 2.59 -10.75
C TRP A 150 -12.57 3.09 -10.07
N GLU A 151 -13.57 3.46 -10.86
CA GLU A 151 -14.83 4.00 -10.36
C GLU A 151 -15.67 2.92 -9.68
N VAL A 152 -15.70 1.71 -10.27
CA VAL A 152 -16.57 0.62 -9.81
C VAL A 152 -16.01 -0.12 -8.59
N VAL A 153 -14.69 -0.22 -8.46
CA VAL A 153 -14.05 -1.12 -7.48
C VAL A 153 -13.10 -0.41 -6.52
N LEU A 154 -12.35 0.59 -6.97
CA LEU A 154 -11.17 1.08 -6.23
C LEU A 154 -11.40 2.39 -5.48
N MET A 155 -12.22 3.29 -6.03
CA MET A 155 -12.32 4.68 -5.60
C MET A 155 -12.76 4.83 -4.14
N ASP A 156 -13.68 3.98 -3.70
CA ASP A 156 -14.28 3.93 -2.37
C ASP A 156 -13.53 2.99 -1.40
N LYS A 157 -12.84 1.97 -1.92
CA LYS A 157 -12.07 0.99 -1.12
C LYS A 157 -10.67 1.47 -0.74
N THR A 158 -10.19 2.56 -1.34
CA THR A 158 -8.82 3.07 -1.14
C THR A 158 -8.78 4.49 -0.62
N ILE A 159 -7.85 4.74 0.32
CA ILE A 159 -7.46 6.08 0.75
C ILE A 159 -6.28 6.52 -0.12
N ARG A 160 -6.22 7.79 -0.49
CA ARG A 160 -5.10 8.37 -1.26
C ARG A 160 -4.37 9.41 -0.42
N TYR A 161 -3.07 9.29 -0.29
CA TYR A 161 -2.21 10.29 0.32
C TYR A 161 -1.21 10.83 -0.70
N TYR A 162 -1.29 12.12 -0.97
CA TYR A 162 -0.45 12.80 -1.93
C TYR A 162 0.76 13.43 -1.24
N HIS A 163 1.95 12.97 -1.61
CA HIS A 163 3.20 13.47 -1.07
C HIS A 163 4.07 14.09 -2.17
N PHE A 164 4.16 15.43 -2.16
CA PHE A 164 4.86 16.20 -3.19
C PHE A 164 5.97 17.07 -2.59
N TYR A 165 6.77 16.51 -1.70
CA TYR A 165 7.94 17.19 -1.15
C TYR A 165 9.23 16.55 -1.66
N ARG A 166 9.99 17.34 -2.44
CA ARG A 166 11.32 16.94 -2.90
C ARG A 166 12.37 17.30 -1.85
N PRO A 167 13.19 16.32 -1.40
CA PRO A 167 14.40 16.64 -0.65
C PRO A 167 15.30 17.53 -1.51
N ILE A 168 15.61 18.73 -1.04
CA ILE A 168 16.51 19.68 -1.71
C ILE A 168 17.98 19.41 -1.40
N HIS A 169 18.24 18.60 -0.37
CA HIS A 169 19.56 18.13 0.04
C HIS A 169 19.52 16.60 0.20
N PRO A 170 20.64 15.91 -0.06
CA PRO A 170 20.77 14.51 0.32
C PRO A 170 20.57 14.37 1.83
N ASN A 171 20.11 13.20 2.27
CA ASN A 171 19.96 12.95 3.70
C ASN A 171 21.35 13.09 4.36
N PRO A 172 21.51 13.88 5.43
CA PRO A 172 22.76 13.89 6.19
C PRO A 172 23.03 12.45 6.65
N GLN A 173 24.22 11.94 6.31
CA GLN A 173 24.65 10.59 6.73
C GLN A 173 24.83 10.51 8.24
#